data_AF-A0A9E4KYV3-F1
#
_entry.id   AF-A0A9E4KYV3-F1
#
_cell.length_a   1.000
_cell.length_b   1.000
_cell.length_c   1.000
_cell.angle_alpha   90.00
_cell.angle_beta   90.00
_cell.angle_gamma   90.00
#
_symmetry.space_group_name_H-M   'P 1'
#
loop_
_entity.id
_entity.type
_entity.pdbx_description
1 polymer ?
#
loop_
_entity_poly.entity_id
_entity_poly.type
_entity_poly.pdbx_seq_one_letter_code
_entity_poly.pdbx_strand_id
1 'polypeptide(L)'
;MRNLRRQSIKADRPFDFHLAADARSSRTDYGDDQAWALRLGARDEAALAFQTEFGGRAGLVSLVPMWRVESRVIYQQLGYAREPVITYFAADMLQVEAAPLEDLDLVARFWTMDSRAAGGEFNLFNNSAEHHSLQLDLFGHVVIKGRNQKLNVLTMADYSLALHLGEIGNLNPVATLEGASVEVYGGRISSPKIGCLIELAPGESIRIPFVVAGLADMRDSYSVAMNWMSRPWAPYFERIDRHAATLPKISTGKPSWDLLIDYSAAQLIKSLMDPTENLPHHSLVAYRCADRGWSRRGDGSDHVRAWSGQDPTYTYPAIAALAGIDAELAKGILRNYFAAADETGFIDRRPGLGGQRQGVLQIPILARLSLMLVEEAEDLAFAAEALPALRAFFSRWLAEDADADGVPEWQSERQMGYIAFPTFGRGQAWAQGADLRQLESPDLLAYLISEADALRQLAELLGECETAAFAEQQLQELEAHLEEFWDGSRYTYRDRDSHLTGAGVDLVYRGAGDQAHEIAQDLEIPARIMVRVVGGVSQRPRITMRLEGKDLDGVPLLVEASVDDFLWQNRQGVFTTQQPLSQVERIAIKGLSRVYKVYARTLDSSRLDINALLPLWTGRLS
;
A
#
# COMPACT_ATOMS: atom_id res chain seq x y z
N MET A 1 -4.82 -5.61 31.03
CA MET A 1 -5.86 -5.52 29.99
C MET A 1 -7.24 -5.30 30.60
N ARG A 2 -7.73 -4.05 30.74
CA ARG A 2 -9.07 -3.78 31.30
C ARG A 2 -10.14 -3.33 30.30
N ASN A 3 -9.80 -2.99 29.05
CA ASN A 3 -10.76 -2.40 28.09
C ASN A 3 -10.67 -2.92 26.64
N LEU A 4 -10.03 -4.07 26.38
CA LEU A 4 -9.82 -4.58 25.01
C LEU A 4 -10.80 -5.71 24.67
N ARG A 5 -11.36 -5.68 23.45
CA ARG A 5 -12.25 -6.72 22.94
C ARG A 5 -11.47 -8.03 22.83
N ARG A 6 -11.82 -9.01 23.66
CA ARG A 6 -11.25 -10.36 23.61
C ARG A 6 -11.74 -11.07 22.35
N GLN A 7 -10.82 -11.68 21.63
CA GLN A 7 -11.07 -12.40 20.39
C GLN A 7 -11.03 -13.92 20.61
N SER A 8 -11.51 -14.68 19.61
CA SER A 8 -11.39 -16.13 19.57
C SER A 8 -11.08 -16.55 18.13
N ILE A 9 -9.81 -16.46 17.76
CA ILE A 9 -9.33 -16.71 16.40
C ILE A 9 -8.46 -17.97 16.40
N LYS A 10 -8.91 -18.97 15.67
CA LYS A 10 -8.28 -20.29 15.54
C LYS A 10 -7.56 -20.41 14.19
N ALA A 11 -6.79 -21.49 14.03
CA ALA A 11 -6.02 -21.79 12.82
C ALA A 11 -6.87 -21.93 11.53
N ASP A 12 -8.17 -22.20 11.66
CA ASP A 12 -9.10 -22.37 10.53
C ASP A 12 -9.60 -21.04 9.93
N ARG A 13 -9.26 -19.90 10.53
CA ARG A 13 -9.67 -18.58 10.05
C ARG A 13 -8.65 -18.02 9.04
N PRO A 14 -9.11 -17.34 7.96
CA PRO A 14 -8.25 -16.87 6.88
C PRO A 14 -7.55 -15.54 7.21
N PHE A 15 -7.06 -15.36 8.44
CA PHE A 15 -6.31 -14.17 8.83
C PHE A 15 -4.82 -14.46 8.82
N ASP A 16 -4.05 -13.60 8.14
CA ASP A 16 -2.60 -13.66 8.19
C ASP A 16 -2.07 -12.59 9.16
N PHE A 17 -1.60 -13.01 10.34
CA PHE A 17 -1.14 -12.11 11.38
C PHE A 17 0.36 -11.86 11.27
N HIS A 18 0.69 -10.77 10.57
CA HIS A 18 2.03 -10.20 10.58
C HIS A 18 2.14 -9.09 11.63
N LEU A 19 3.17 -9.16 12.45
CA LEU A 19 3.61 -8.17 13.41
C LEU A 19 4.76 -7.34 12.84
N ALA A 20 4.75 -6.05 13.11
CA ALA A 20 5.87 -5.17 12.85
C ALA A 20 5.90 -4.06 13.91
N ALA A 21 7.04 -3.41 14.12
CA ALA A 21 7.19 -2.38 15.13
C ALA A 21 6.19 -1.22 14.91
N ASP A 22 5.43 -0.84 15.94
CA ASP A 22 4.47 0.27 15.88
C ASP A 22 5.22 1.61 15.97
N ALA A 23 5.20 2.39 14.89
CA ALA A 23 5.92 3.67 14.78
C ALA A 23 5.48 4.72 15.81
N ARG A 24 4.31 4.54 16.45
CA ARG A 24 3.85 5.43 17.53
C ARG A 24 4.59 5.20 18.85
N SER A 25 5.25 4.06 18.99
CA SER A 25 5.74 3.56 20.28
C SER A 25 7.14 2.95 20.23
N SER A 26 7.68 2.75 19.02
CA SER A 26 8.96 2.11 18.75
C SER A 26 9.57 2.64 17.46
N ARG A 27 10.91 2.54 17.34
CA ARG A 27 11.61 3.00 16.16
C ARG A 27 11.44 2.00 15.02
N THR A 28 11.08 2.51 13.86
CA THR A 28 11.05 1.78 12.60
C THR A 28 12.26 2.13 11.73
N ASP A 29 12.63 1.23 10.83
CA ASP A 29 13.72 1.43 9.88
C ASP A 29 13.22 1.16 8.46
N TYR A 30 13.11 2.21 7.65
CA TYR A 30 12.63 2.10 6.28
C TYR A 30 13.56 1.29 5.36
N GLY A 31 14.85 1.20 5.67
CA GLY A 31 15.81 0.41 4.89
C GLY A 31 15.89 -1.06 5.32
N ASP A 32 15.58 -1.37 6.58
CA ASP A 32 15.63 -2.74 7.12
C ASP A 32 14.53 -2.96 8.18
N ASP A 33 13.30 -3.11 7.72
CA ASP A 33 12.13 -3.42 8.53
C ASP A 33 11.84 -4.92 8.58
N GLN A 34 12.08 -5.55 9.74
CA GLN A 34 11.95 -6.99 9.91
C GLN A 34 10.60 -7.32 10.53
N ALA A 35 9.59 -7.50 9.66
CA ALA A 35 8.29 -7.99 10.08
C ALA A 35 8.32 -9.50 10.39
N TRP A 36 7.46 -9.92 11.32
CA TRP A 36 7.31 -11.31 11.74
C TRP A 36 5.87 -11.77 11.55
N ALA A 37 5.62 -13.06 11.48
CA ALA A 37 4.30 -13.67 11.41
C ALA A 37 4.14 -14.69 12.53
N LEU A 38 2.94 -14.75 13.12
CA LEU A 38 2.57 -15.86 13.99
C LEU A 38 1.69 -16.82 13.22
N ARG A 39 2.13 -18.06 13.06
CA ARG A 39 1.35 -19.14 12.49
C ARG A 39 0.81 -20.03 13.60
N LEU A 40 -0.51 -20.23 13.59
CA LEU A 40 -1.17 -21.30 14.33
C LEU A 40 -1.29 -22.51 13.39
N GLY A 41 -0.69 -23.63 13.75
CA GLY A 41 -0.73 -24.84 12.91
C GLY A 41 -2.10 -25.52 12.92
N ALA A 42 -2.35 -26.37 11.94
CA ALA A 42 -3.47 -27.30 11.95
C ALA A 42 -2.98 -28.74 12.18
N ARG A 43 -3.71 -29.50 13.01
CA ARG A 43 -3.49 -30.94 13.22
C ARG A 43 -2.07 -31.32 13.68
N ASP A 44 -1.25 -31.83 12.78
CA ASP A 44 0.11 -32.33 13.01
C ASP A 44 1.19 -31.25 12.77
N GLU A 45 0.80 -30.06 12.33
CA GLU A 45 1.67 -28.90 12.26
C GLU A 45 2.02 -28.36 13.65
N ALA A 46 3.11 -27.58 13.74
CA ALA A 46 3.49 -26.88 14.96
C ALA A 46 2.35 -25.95 15.41
N ALA A 47 1.90 -26.12 16.66
CA ALA A 47 0.78 -25.38 17.24
C ALA A 47 1.05 -23.87 17.26
N LEU A 48 2.31 -23.49 17.53
CA LEU A 48 2.80 -22.13 17.50
C LEU A 48 4.10 -22.08 16.70
N ALA A 49 4.18 -21.20 15.71
CA ALA A 49 5.41 -20.89 15.03
C ALA A 49 5.55 -19.38 14.83
N PHE A 50 6.60 -18.79 15.40
CA PHE A 50 6.93 -17.39 15.22
C PHE A 50 7.97 -17.25 14.11
N GLN A 51 7.58 -16.63 13.01
CA GLN A 51 8.26 -16.76 11.73
C GLN A 51 8.65 -15.42 11.10
N THR A 52 9.72 -15.41 10.32
CA THR A 52 10.06 -14.29 9.43
C THR A 52 10.78 -14.82 8.19
N GLU A 53 10.90 -13.98 7.18
CA GLU A 53 11.77 -14.21 6.02
C GLU A 53 12.87 -13.14 5.95
N PHE A 54 12.96 -12.28 6.98
CA PHE A 54 13.87 -11.14 7.06
C PHE A 54 13.83 -10.29 5.79
N GLY A 55 12.65 -9.92 5.31
CA GLY A 55 12.52 -9.13 4.08
C GLY A 55 12.96 -9.88 2.81
N GLY A 56 12.78 -11.20 2.80
CA GLY A 56 13.12 -12.08 1.68
C GLY A 56 14.60 -12.51 1.63
N ARG A 57 15.38 -12.25 2.69
CA ARG A 57 16.76 -12.74 2.83
C ARG A 57 16.83 -14.24 3.17
N ALA A 58 15.78 -14.78 3.79
CA ALA A 58 15.56 -16.21 3.99
C ALA A 58 14.29 -16.66 3.25
N GLY A 59 14.13 -17.97 3.03
CA GLY A 59 12.85 -18.55 2.63
C GLY A 59 11.97 -18.94 3.83
N LEU A 60 12.57 -19.14 5.01
CA LEU A 60 11.88 -19.31 6.28
C LEU A 60 12.87 -19.13 7.43
N VAL A 61 12.47 -18.44 8.48
CA VAL A 61 13.05 -18.51 9.82
C VAL A 61 11.90 -18.75 10.76
N SER A 62 11.98 -19.78 11.58
CA SER A 62 10.89 -20.20 12.47
C SER A 62 11.43 -20.53 13.85
N LEU A 63 10.79 -19.96 14.88
CA LEU A 63 10.99 -20.29 16.28
C LEU A 63 9.74 -21.00 16.80
N VAL A 64 9.92 -22.23 17.28
CA VAL A 64 8.82 -23.11 17.72
C VAL A 64 9.04 -23.47 19.20
N PRO A 65 8.12 -23.11 20.11
CA PRO A 65 8.17 -23.61 21.48
C PRO A 65 7.78 -25.08 21.52
N MET A 66 8.56 -25.89 22.23
CA MET A 66 8.31 -27.31 22.46
C MET A 66 8.32 -27.57 23.97
N TRP A 67 7.23 -28.15 24.50
CA TRP A 67 7.11 -28.50 25.90
C TRP A 67 7.49 -29.95 26.09
N ARG A 68 8.51 -30.23 26.88
CA ARG A 68 8.88 -31.59 27.25
C ARG A 68 8.45 -31.87 28.67
N VAL A 69 7.62 -32.91 28.81
CA VAL A 69 7.14 -33.42 30.09
C VAL A 69 7.52 -34.89 30.12
N GLU A 70 8.39 -35.27 31.05
CA GLU A 70 9.01 -36.60 31.08
C GLU A 70 9.63 -36.99 29.71
N SER A 71 9.06 -37.97 29.02
CA SER A 71 9.49 -38.45 27.70
C SER A 71 8.68 -37.88 26.53
N ARG A 72 7.59 -37.16 26.80
CA ARG A 72 6.68 -36.62 25.78
C ARG A 72 7.12 -35.21 25.39
N VAL A 73 7.14 -34.94 24.08
CA VAL A 73 7.36 -33.60 23.53
C VAL A 73 6.07 -33.10 22.89
N ILE A 74 5.58 -31.96 23.35
CA ILE A 74 4.32 -31.33 22.95
C ILE A 74 4.67 -30.06 22.18
N TYR A 75 4.39 -30.07 20.88
CA TYR A 75 4.58 -28.90 20.02
C TYR A 75 3.59 -28.83 18.85
N GLN A 76 2.97 -29.96 18.49
CA GLN A 76 1.95 -30.02 17.44
C GLN A 76 0.57 -29.60 17.98
N GLN A 77 -0.32 -29.07 17.12
CA GLN A 77 -1.67 -28.63 17.52
C GLN A 77 -2.42 -29.72 18.31
N LEU A 78 -2.43 -30.96 17.80
CA LEU A 78 -3.07 -32.12 18.45
C LEU A 78 -2.39 -32.56 19.76
N GLY A 79 -1.17 -32.10 20.01
CA GLY A 79 -0.43 -32.41 21.23
C GLY A 79 -0.90 -31.62 22.44
N TYR A 80 -1.49 -30.43 22.23
CA TYR A 80 -1.99 -29.55 23.28
C TYR A 80 -3.33 -30.06 23.82
N ALA A 81 -3.53 -29.98 25.14
CA ALA A 81 -4.80 -30.28 25.77
C ALA A 81 -5.89 -29.26 25.39
N ARG A 82 -5.51 -27.97 25.30
CA ARG A 82 -6.34 -26.91 24.73
C ARG A 82 -5.57 -26.23 23.62
N GLU A 83 -6.12 -26.28 22.42
CA GLU A 83 -5.49 -25.71 21.24
C GLU A 83 -5.21 -24.20 21.40
N PRO A 84 -4.15 -23.67 20.75
CA PRO A 84 -3.88 -22.25 20.81
C PRO A 84 -4.94 -21.41 20.08
N VAL A 85 -5.37 -20.32 20.72
CA VAL A 85 -6.33 -19.35 20.19
C VAL A 85 -5.79 -17.94 20.36
N ILE A 86 -5.76 -17.14 19.30
CA ILE A 86 -5.44 -15.71 19.42
C ILE A 86 -6.60 -15.02 20.15
N THR A 87 -6.31 -14.47 21.33
CA THR A 87 -7.28 -13.77 22.17
C THR A 87 -7.14 -12.25 22.11
N TYR A 88 -6.02 -11.75 21.59
CA TYR A 88 -5.77 -10.33 21.40
C TYR A 88 -4.76 -10.09 20.27
N PHE A 89 -4.92 -8.97 19.56
CA PHE A 89 -3.96 -8.48 18.58
C PHE A 89 -3.88 -6.95 18.57
N ALA A 90 -2.69 -6.44 18.26
CA ALA A 90 -2.36 -5.06 17.96
C ALA A 90 -1.44 -5.04 16.72
N ALA A 91 -0.94 -3.86 16.33
CA ALA A 91 -0.03 -3.72 15.19
C ALA A 91 1.30 -4.47 15.39
N ASP A 92 1.81 -4.45 16.62
CA ASP A 92 3.12 -4.97 17.01
C ASP A 92 3.07 -6.18 17.95
N MET A 93 1.89 -6.54 18.49
CA MET A 93 1.74 -7.61 19.48
C MET A 93 0.55 -8.56 19.20
N LEU A 94 0.74 -9.85 19.48
CA LEU A 94 -0.31 -10.87 19.54
C LEU A 94 -0.31 -11.55 20.91
N GLN A 95 -1.49 -11.89 21.41
CA GLN A 95 -1.63 -12.79 22.57
C GLN A 95 -2.38 -14.04 22.16
N VAL A 96 -1.85 -15.18 22.60
CA VAL A 96 -2.43 -16.50 22.41
C VAL A 96 -2.66 -17.15 23.77
N GLU A 97 -3.80 -17.80 23.90
CA GLU A 97 -4.10 -18.66 25.05
C GLU A 97 -4.21 -20.10 24.58
N ALA A 98 -3.58 -21.01 25.34
CA ALA A 98 -3.56 -22.44 25.05
C ALA A 98 -3.40 -23.21 26.37
N ALA A 99 -3.35 -24.54 26.31
CA ALA A 99 -2.93 -25.37 27.44
C ALA A 99 -2.11 -26.57 26.91
N PRO A 100 -0.79 -26.62 27.15
CA PRO A 100 0.03 -27.77 26.77
C PRO A 100 -0.44 -29.07 27.46
N LEU A 101 -0.84 -28.96 28.74
CA LEU A 101 -1.47 -30.01 29.54
C LEU A 101 -2.84 -29.53 30.04
N GLU A 102 -3.71 -30.43 30.51
CA GLU A 102 -5.07 -30.07 30.96
C GLU A 102 -5.07 -29.08 32.13
N ASP A 103 -4.04 -29.13 32.95
CA ASP A 103 -3.88 -28.40 34.21
C ASP A 103 -2.77 -27.34 34.16
N LEU A 104 -2.22 -27.08 32.98
CA LEU A 104 -1.18 -26.08 32.74
C LEU A 104 -1.66 -25.04 31.72
N ASP A 105 -2.12 -23.89 32.22
CA ASP A 105 -2.55 -22.79 31.36
C ASP A 105 -1.35 -22.05 30.78
N LEU A 106 -1.42 -21.74 29.48
CA LEU A 106 -0.42 -20.95 28.77
C LEU A 106 -1.04 -19.66 28.22
N VAL A 107 -0.42 -18.53 28.57
CA VAL A 107 -0.59 -17.24 27.88
C VAL A 107 0.73 -16.87 27.22
N ALA A 108 0.77 -17.00 25.88
CA ALA A 108 1.92 -16.61 25.07
C ALA A 108 1.69 -15.22 24.46
N ARG A 109 2.64 -14.31 24.59
CA ARG A 109 2.63 -13.02 23.89
C ARG A 109 3.80 -12.96 22.91
N PHE A 110 3.54 -12.53 21.68
CA PHE A 110 4.54 -12.29 20.65
C PHE A 110 4.55 -10.80 20.33
N TRP A 111 5.73 -10.20 20.23
CA TRP A 111 5.90 -8.76 20.14
C TRP A 111 7.07 -8.40 19.21
N THR A 112 6.87 -7.42 18.33
CA THR A 112 7.94 -6.79 17.55
C THR A 112 8.33 -5.48 18.22
N MET A 113 9.52 -5.46 18.84
CA MET A 113 9.97 -4.41 19.76
C MET A 113 10.52 -3.19 19.03
N ASP A 114 11.19 -3.43 17.91
CA ASP A 114 11.65 -2.46 16.92
C ASP A 114 11.86 -3.18 15.57
N SER A 115 12.24 -2.46 14.51
CA SER A 115 12.43 -3.08 13.18
C SER A 115 13.51 -4.16 13.10
N ARG A 116 14.33 -4.37 14.14
CA ARG A 116 15.43 -5.34 14.17
C ARG A 116 15.34 -6.33 15.33
N ALA A 117 14.34 -6.20 16.20
CA ALA A 117 14.16 -7.04 17.37
C ALA A 117 12.70 -7.44 17.54
N ALA A 118 12.48 -8.74 17.73
CA ALA A 118 11.18 -9.30 18.05
C ALA A 118 11.34 -10.38 19.11
N GLY A 119 10.25 -10.86 19.67
CA GLY A 119 10.31 -11.88 20.69
C GLY A 119 8.96 -12.14 21.31
N GLY A 120 8.98 -12.60 22.55
CA GLY A 120 7.76 -12.91 23.26
C GLY A 120 8.00 -13.39 24.67
N GLU A 121 6.91 -13.68 25.36
CA GLU A 121 6.92 -14.30 26.68
C GLU A 121 5.93 -15.44 26.74
N PHE A 122 6.31 -16.50 27.46
CA PHE A 122 5.41 -17.57 27.85
C PHE A 122 5.10 -17.41 29.33
N ASN A 123 3.84 -17.20 29.66
CA ASN A 123 3.36 -17.23 31.04
C ASN A 123 2.62 -18.54 31.26
N LEU A 124 3.17 -19.39 32.13
CA LEU A 124 2.54 -20.65 32.53
C LEU A 124 1.94 -20.51 33.91
N PHE A 125 0.77 -21.12 34.11
CA PHE A 125 0.11 -21.20 35.40
C PHE A 125 -0.29 -22.64 35.72
N ASN A 126 0.15 -23.13 36.89
CA ASN A 126 -0.20 -24.45 37.37
C ASN A 126 -1.55 -24.42 38.10
N ASN A 127 -2.60 -24.95 37.44
CA ASN A 127 -3.95 -25.07 37.98
C ASN A 127 -4.18 -26.39 38.75
N SER A 128 -3.17 -27.25 38.85
CA SER A 128 -3.28 -28.56 39.48
C SER A 128 -3.03 -28.48 41.00
N ALA A 129 -3.25 -29.61 41.67
CA ALA A 129 -2.80 -29.82 43.04
C ALA A 129 -1.40 -30.45 43.12
N GLU A 130 -0.77 -30.73 41.98
CA GLU A 130 0.52 -31.41 41.87
C GLU A 130 1.63 -30.46 41.41
N HIS A 131 2.87 -30.88 41.62
CA HIS A 131 4.04 -30.14 41.15
C HIS A 131 4.32 -30.48 39.68
N HIS A 132 4.51 -29.47 38.84
CA HIS A 132 4.91 -29.66 37.43
C HIS A 132 6.41 -29.45 37.25
N SER A 133 7.10 -30.45 36.69
CA SER A 133 8.48 -30.34 36.20
C SER A 133 8.48 -30.57 34.69
N LEU A 134 8.88 -29.54 33.94
CA LEU A 134 8.89 -29.58 32.48
C LEU A 134 10.06 -28.76 31.92
N GLN A 135 10.40 -29.03 30.66
CA GLN A 135 11.39 -28.25 29.92
C GLN A 135 10.71 -27.54 28.75
N LEU A 136 10.91 -26.22 28.65
CA LEU A 136 10.62 -25.48 27.43
C LEU A 136 11.86 -25.50 26.54
N ASP A 137 11.74 -26.00 25.32
CA ASP A 137 12.75 -25.91 24.28
C ASP A 137 12.27 -24.92 23.19
N LEU A 138 13.04 -23.87 22.93
CA LEU A 138 12.83 -22.99 21.78
C LEU A 138 13.63 -23.49 20.59
N PHE A 139 12.94 -24.16 19.67
CA PHE A 139 13.55 -24.78 18.49
C PHE A 139 13.62 -23.79 17.32
N GLY A 140 14.82 -23.63 16.75
CA GLY A 140 15.05 -22.81 15.57
C GLY A 140 15.10 -23.64 14.30
N HIS A 141 14.42 -23.17 13.26
CA HIS A 141 14.47 -23.73 11.91
C HIS A 141 14.68 -22.62 10.89
N VAL A 142 15.72 -22.73 10.07
CA VAL A 142 16.07 -21.73 9.07
C VAL A 142 16.24 -22.40 7.71
N VAL A 143 15.57 -21.85 6.69
CA VAL A 143 15.64 -22.30 5.30
C VAL A 143 16.09 -21.14 4.43
N ILE A 144 17.19 -21.34 3.69
CA ILE A 144 17.70 -20.37 2.71
C ILE A 144 17.84 -21.08 1.38
N LYS A 145 17.24 -20.52 0.32
CA LYS A 145 17.27 -21.11 -1.04
C LYS A 145 16.88 -22.60 -1.06
N GLY A 146 15.86 -22.96 -0.27
CA GLY A 146 15.34 -24.33 -0.16
C GLY A 146 16.23 -25.30 0.63
N ARG A 147 17.25 -24.83 1.36
CA ARG A 147 18.15 -25.66 2.17
C ARG A 147 18.08 -25.28 3.63
N ASN A 148 18.01 -26.29 4.50
CA ASN A 148 18.10 -26.11 5.94
C ASN A 148 19.48 -25.59 6.34
N GLN A 149 19.53 -24.57 7.18
CA GLN A 149 20.75 -24.05 7.77
C GLN A 149 21.07 -24.74 9.09
N LYS A 150 22.37 -24.89 9.35
CA LYS A 150 22.86 -25.37 10.65
C LYS A 150 22.90 -24.20 11.62
N LEU A 151 22.22 -24.34 12.75
CA LEU A 151 22.25 -23.35 13.83
C LEU A 151 23.34 -23.72 14.85
N ASN A 152 23.85 -22.72 15.56
CA ASN A 152 24.89 -22.91 16.57
C ASN A 152 24.44 -22.29 17.90
N VAL A 153 24.71 -22.99 18.99
CA VAL A 153 24.59 -22.39 20.32
C VAL A 153 25.89 -21.67 20.66
N LEU A 154 25.76 -20.43 21.09
CA LEU A 154 26.83 -19.58 21.54
C LEU A 154 26.86 -19.61 23.07
N THR A 155 28.06 -19.71 23.64
CA THR A 155 28.30 -19.49 25.07
C THR A 155 29.00 -18.15 25.23
N MET A 156 28.40 -17.28 26.04
CA MET A 156 28.87 -15.91 26.24
C MET A 156 29.86 -15.83 27.40
N ALA A 157 30.51 -14.67 27.56
CA ALA A 157 31.49 -14.45 28.62
C ALA A 157 30.89 -14.56 30.03
N ASP A 158 29.60 -14.28 30.19
CA ASP A 158 28.83 -14.43 31.42
C ASP A 158 28.18 -15.82 31.57
N TYR A 159 28.58 -16.79 30.73
CA TYR A 159 28.03 -18.15 30.63
C TYR A 159 26.57 -18.24 30.18
N SER A 160 25.93 -17.13 29.81
CA SER A 160 24.62 -17.19 29.16
C SER A 160 24.71 -17.89 27.80
N LEU A 161 23.60 -18.48 27.39
CA LEU A 161 23.48 -19.21 26.13
C LEU A 161 22.55 -18.49 25.18
N ALA A 162 22.94 -18.47 23.91
CA ALA A 162 22.13 -17.90 22.83
C ALA A 162 22.17 -18.82 21.61
N LEU A 163 21.13 -18.78 20.78
CA LEU A 163 21.03 -19.51 19.53
C LEU A 163 21.35 -18.57 18.36
N HIS A 164 22.48 -18.80 17.69
CA HIS A 164 22.80 -18.14 16.43
C HIS A 164 22.07 -18.83 15.28
N LEU A 165 21.26 -18.06 14.55
CA LEU A 165 20.41 -18.56 13.47
C LEU A 165 21.15 -18.75 12.13
N GLY A 166 22.47 -18.50 12.12
CA GLY A 166 23.31 -18.54 10.93
C GLY A 166 23.30 -17.22 10.16
N GLU A 167 24.14 -17.15 9.13
CA GLU A 167 24.19 -15.99 8.24
C GLU A 167 22.96 -15.97 7.31
N ILE A 168 22.20 -14.87 7.37
CA ILE A 168 20.98 -14.68 6.59
C ILE A 168 21.10 -13.40 5.75
N GLY A 169 21.56 -13.54 4.51
CA GLY A 169 21.87 -12.39 3.67
C GLY A 169 23.00 -11.56 4.28
N ASN A 170 22.69 -10.34 4.72
CA ASN A 170 23.61 -9.45 5.43
C ASN A 170 23.43 -9.48 6.96
N LEU A 171 22.64 -10.40 7.52
CA LEU A 171 22.34 -10.49 8.94
C LEU A 171 23.02 -11.69 9.62
N ASN A 172 23.28 -11.56 10.91
CA ASN A 172 23.72 -12.62 11.83
C ASN A 172 22.76 -12.72 13.04
N PRO A 173 21.52 -13.22 12.85
CA PRO A 173 20.50 -13.12 13.88
C PRO A 173 20.78 -14.02 15.08
N VAL A 174 20.51 -13.51 16.28
CA VAL A 174 20.72 -14.20 17.56
C VAL A 174 19.42 -14.22 18.35
N ALA A 175 19.01 -15.41 18.79
CA ALA A 175 17.89 -15.62 19.70
C ALA A 175 18.38 -15.95 21.12
N THR A 176 17.77 -15.34 22.13
CA THR A 176 18.04 -15.54 23.55
C THR A 176 16.76 -15.96 24.27
N LEU A 177 16.91 -16.72 25.36
CA LEU A 177 15.81 -17.20 26.21
C LEU A 177 16.25 -17.01 27.67
N GLU A 178 15.36 -16.48 28.52
CA GLU A 178 15.67 -16.35 29.94
C GLU A 178 15.84 -17.73 30.60
N GLY A 179 16.91 -17.88 31.39
CA GLY A 179 17.26 -19.17 31.98
C GLY A 179 17.74 -20.20 30.95
N ALA A 180 18.24 -19.77 29.79
CA ALA A 180 18.70 -20.67 28.73
C ALA A 180 19.73 -21.70 29.22
N SER A 181 19.48 -22.93 28.82
CA SER A 181 20.23 -24.16 29.06
C SER A 181 20.24 -24.98 27.77
N VAL A 182 21.17 -25.93 27.67
CA VAL A 182 21.26 -26.84 26.52
C VAL A 182 21.47 -28.27 26.97
N GLU A 183 20.85 -29.19 26.24
CA GLU A 183 21.17 -30.61 26.37
C GLU A 183 22.53 -30.89 25.72
N VAL A 184 23.45 -31.46 26.50
CA VAL A 184 24.78 -31.87 26.04
C VAL A 184 24.81 -33.39 25.93
N TYR A 185 24.97 -33.91 24.71
CA TYR A 185 25.12 -35.35 24.48
C TYR A 185 26.54 -35.67 24.01
N GLY A 186 27.24 -36.56 24.71
CA GLY A 186 28.61 -36.94 24.37
C GLY A 186 29.60 -35.75 24.36
N GLY A 187 29.37 -34.73 25.19
CA GLY A 187 30.21 -33.52 25.28
C GLY A 187 30.01 -32.51 24.14
N ARG A 188 28.97 -32.67 23.30
CA ARG A 188 28.63 -31.73 22.22
C ARG A 188 27.19 -31.25 22.34
N ILE A 189 26.97 -29.98 22.03
CA ILE A 189 25.63 -29.40 21.88
C ILE A 189 25.07 -29.94 20.56
N SER A 190 24.00 -30.74 20.62
CA SER A 190 23.56 -31.58 19.50
C SER A 190 22.23 -31.16 18.85
N SER A 191 21.71 -29.97 19.13
CA SER A 191 20.39 -29.57 18.64
C SER A 191 20.28 -28.07 18.36
N PRO A 192 19.51 -27.65 17.33
CA PRO A 192 19.29 -26.24 17.00
C PRO A 192 18.25 -25.59 17.93
N LYS A 193 18.45 -25.70 19.24
CA LYS A 193 17.51 -25.20 20.26
C LYS A 193 18.25 -24.73 21.51
N ILE A 194 17.61 -23.82 22.22
CA ILE A 194 17.95 -23.42 23.61
C ILE A 194 16.69 -23.64 24.45
N GLY A 195 16.83 -24.07 25.70
CA GLY A 195 15.67 -24.37 26.54
C GLY A 195 15.85 -23.94 27.99
N CYS A 196 14.81 -24.04 28.80
CA CYS A 196 14.88 -23.81 30.23
C CYS A 196 14.09 -24.87 30.99
N LEU A 197 14.62 -25.28 32.15
CA LEU A 197 13.89 -26.14 33.08
C LEU A 197 12.91 -25.28 33.87
N ILE A 198 11.71 -25.81 34.06
CA ILE A 198 10.59 -25.14 34.71
C ILE A 198 10.09 -26.07 35.81
N GLU A 199 10.13 -25.56 37.04
CA GLU A 199 9.53 -26.19 38.21
C GLU A 199 8.40 -25.26 38.69
N LEU A 200 7.17 -25.78 38.80
CA LEU A 200 5.98 -25.02 39.15
C LEU A 200 5.19 -25.72 40.25
N ALA A 201 5.14 -25.12 41.43
CA ALA A 201 4.29 -25.59 42.52
C ALA A 201 2.79 -25.35 42.21
N PRO A 202 1.86 -26.03 42.92
CA PRO A 202 0.42 -25.78 42.81
C PRO A 202 0.07 -24.30 42.98
N GLY A 203 -0.63 -23.71 42.02
CA GLY A 203 -1.02 -22.30 42.04
C GLY A 203 0.12 -21.30 41.75
N GLU A 204 1.29 -21.77 41.32
CA GLU A 204 2.41 -20.91 40.93
C GLU A 204 2.32 -20.51 39.45
N SER A 205 2.87 -19.33 39.13
CA SER A 205 3.07 -18.86 37.75
C SER A 205 4.54 -18.57 37.49
N ILE A 206 4.99 -18.84 36.28
CA ILE A 206 6.31 -18.43 35.79
C ILE A 206 6.18 -17.68 34.47
N ARG A 207 7.03 -16.68 34.29
CA ARG A 207 7.18 -15.91 33.05
C ARG A 207 8.52 -16.25 32.43
N ILE A 208 8.54 -16.54 31.13
CA ILE A 208 9.74 -16.92 30.40
C ILE A 208 9.84 -16.11 29.10
N PRO A 209 10.59 -14.99 29.09
CA PRO A 209 10.81 -14.19 27.90
C PRO A 209 11.86 -14.78 26.97
N PHE A 210 11.70 -14.54 25.67
CA PHE A 210 12.69 -14.78 24.62
C PHE A 210 12.78 -13.56 23.69
N VAL A 211 13.96 -13.30 23.14
CA VAL A 211 14.20 -12.21 22.18
C VAL A 211 15.05 -12.71 21.03
N VAL A 212 14.73 -12.27 19.82
CA VAL A 212 15.54 -12.46 18.62
C VAL A 212 15.83 -11.10 18.00
N ALA A 213 17.09 -10.85 17.69
CA ALA A 213 17.50 -9.65 16.98
C ALA A 213 18.35 -10.00 15.76
N GLY A 214 18.15 -9.26 14.67
CA GLY A 214 18.82 -9.45 13.38
C GLY A 214 19.59 -8.19 12.96
N LEU A 215 20.90 -8.17 13.19
CA LEU A 215 21.81 -7.11 12.73
C LEU A 215 22.95 -7.70 11.91
N ALA A 216 23.74 -6.83 11.28
CA ALA A 216 24.84 -7.25 10.43
C ALA A 216 25.95 -7.98 11.19
N ASP A 217 26.23 -7.58 12.43
CA ASP A 217 27.17 -8.26 13.31
C ASP A 217 26.45 -9.13 14.36
N MET A 218 27.04 -10.28 14.66
CA MET A 218 26.51 -11.25 15.61
C MET A 218 26.51 -10.70 17.05
N ARG A 219 27.55 -9.95 17.44
CA ARG A 219 27.67 -9.35 18.78
C ARG A 219 26.66 -8.21 18.93
N ASP A 220 26.44 -7.43 17.88
CA ASP A 220 25.41 -6.38 17.89
C ASP A 220 24.01 -7.00 18.02
N SER A 221 23.73 -8.07 17.27
CA SER A 221 22.48 -8.84 17.38
C SER A 221 22.26 -9.34 18.82
N TYR A 222 23.28 -9.97 19.41
CA TYR A 222 23.21 -10.42 20.79
C TYR A 222 23.00 -9.25 21.77
N SER A 223 23.72 -8.14 21.59
CA SER A 223 23.64 -6.97 22.46
C SER A 223 22.24 -6.33 22.44
N VAL A 224 21.62 -6.22 21.27
CA VAL A 224 20.23 -5.75 21.13
C VAL A 224 19.24 -6.71 21.79
N ALA A 225 19.40 -8.03 21.56
CA ALA A 225 18.53 -9.03 22.16
C ALA A 225 18.59 -8.99 23.70
N MET A 226 19.79 -8.87 24.27
CA MET A 226 19.97 -8.76 25.73
C MET A 226 19.51 -7.42 26.29
N ASN A 227 19.69 -6.33 25.55
CA ASN A 227 19.16 -5.02 25.95
C ASN A 227 17.64 -5.12 26.15
N TRP A 228 16.93 -5.68 25.18
CA TRP A 228 15.50 -5.92 25.30
C TRP A 228 15.14 -6.92 26.40
N MET A 229 15.86 -8.04 26.53
CA MET A 229 15.65 -9.04 27.57
C MET A 229 15.70 -8.44 28.99
N SER A 230 16.65 -7.53 29.21
CA SER A 230 16.88 -6.91 30.52
C SER A 230 15.86 -5.84 30.93
N ARG A 231 15.02 -5.36 30.00
CA ARG A 231 14.04 -4.30 30.27
C ARG A 231 12.80 -4.82 30.98
N PRO A 232 12.16 -4.01 31.85
CA PRO A 232 10.82 -4.32 32.33
C PRO A 232 9.81 -4.14 31.17
N TRP A 233 9.18 -5.23 30.71
CA TRP A 233 8.25 -5.18 29.56
C TRP A 233 6.85 -4.65 29.91
N ALA A 234 6.45 -4.69 31.18
CA ALA A 234 5.13 -4.24 31.63
C ALA A 234 4.74 -2.83 31.13
N PRO A 235 5.60 -1.80 31.25
CA PRO A 235 5.31 -0.46 30.72
C PRO A 235 5.12 -0.42 29.19
N TYR A 236 5.75 -1.32 28.44
CA TYR A 236 5.59 -1.41 26.98
C TYR A 236 4.24 -2.02 26.65
N PHE A 237 3.84 -3.10 27.33
CA PHE A 237 2.51 -3.69 27.15
C PHE A 237 1.38 -2.74 27.57
N GLU A 238 1.56 -1.98 28.65
CA GLU A 238 0.60 -0.94 29.04
C GLU A 238 0.46 0.15 27.98
N ARG A 239 1.55 0.51 27.30
CA ARG A 239 1.53 1.46 26.18
C ARG A 239 0.82 0.88 24.96
N ILE A 240 1.08 -0.39 24.62
CA ILE A 240 0.35 -1.10 23.55
C ILE A 240 -1.14 -1.17 23.85
N ASP A 241 -1.51 -1.53 25.08
CA ASP A 241 -2.91 -1.54 25.54
C ASP A 241 -3.55 -0.15 25.40
N ARG A 242 -2.82 0.92 25.76
CA ARG A 242 -3.30 2.31 25.64
C ARG A 242 -3.52 2.69 24.17
N HIS A 243 -2.57 2.38 23.30
CA HIS A 243 -2.70 2.63 21.87
C HIS A 243 -3.82 1.82 21.21
N ALA A 244 -4.03 0.57 21.61
CA ALA A 244 -5.11 -0.25 21.10
C ALA A 244 -6.49 0.21 21.62
N ALA A 245 -6.52 0.88 22.77
CA ALA A 245 -7.72 1.49 23.32
C ALA A 245 -8.13 2.79 22.60
N THR A 246 -7.24 3.45 21.84
CA THR A 246 -7.62 4.60 20.99
C THR A 246 -8.32 4.18 19.70
N LEU A 247 -8.23 2.91 19.31
CA LEU A 247 -8.90 2.40 18.12
C LEU A 247 -10.42 2.37 18.31
N PRO A 248 -11.21 2.97 17.40
CA PRO A 248 -12.67 2.92 17.44
C PRO A 248 -13.18 1.48 17.56
N LYS A 249 -14.08 1.23 18.52
CA LYS A 249 -14.74 -0.08 18.67
C LYS A 249 -16.07 -0.08 17.94
N ILE A 250 -16.04 -0.60 16.72
CA ILE A 250 -17.23 -0.68 15.86
C ILE A 250 -17.94 -2.02 16.10
N SER A 251 -19.27 -1.96 16.25
CA SER A 251 -20.14 -3.13 16.33
C SER A 251 -21.21 -3.01 15.25
N THR A 252 -21.24 -3.99 14.35
CA THR A 252 -22.15 -4.07 13.20
C THR A 252 -23.30 -5.07 13.46
N GLY A 253 -23.31 -5.71 14.63
CA GLY A 253 -24.16 -6.86 14.92
C GLY A 253 -23.70 -8.17 14.26
N LYS A 254 -22.62 -8.14 13.46
CA LYS A 254 -21.98 -9.32 12.87
C LYS A 254 -20.54 -9.45 13.39
N PRO A 255 -20.26 -10.40 14.30
CA PRO A 255 -18.92 -10.54 14.91
C PRO A 255 -17.78 -10.71 13.90
N SER A 256 -18.03 -11.33 12.74
CA SER A 256 -17.02 -11.47 11.68
C SER A 256 -16.65 -10.16 11.01
N TRP A 257 -17.60 -9.22 10.88
CA TRP A 257 -17.33 -7.89 10.33
C TRP A 257 -16.65 -7.01 11.36
N ASP A 258 -17.06 -7.11 12.63
CA ASP A 258 -16.42 -6.39 13.74
C ASP A 258 -14.93 -6.78 13.86
N LEU A 259 -14.63 -8.08 13.74
CA LEU A 259 -13.25 -8.58 13.69
C LEU A 259 -12.48 -8.07 12.47
N LEU A 260 -13.11 -8.06 11.29
CA LEU A 260 -12.46 -7.54 10.07
C LEU A 260 -12.10 -6.07 10.21
N ILE A 261 -13.00 -5.26 10.79
CA ILE A 261 -12.75 -3.84 11.05
C ILE A 261 -11.61 -3.65 12.06
N ASP A 262 -11.64 -4.38 13.18
CA ASP A 262 -10.55 -4.36 14.18
C ASP A 262 -9.21 -4.73 13.52
N TYR A 263 -9.21 -5.77 12.67
CA TYR A 263 -8.02 -6.21 11.94
C TYR A 263 -7.54 -5.14 10.94
N SER A 264 -8.44 -4.54 10.17
CA SER A 264 -8.10 -3.46 9.23
C SER A 264 -7.50 -2.25 9.93
N ALA A 265 -8.02 -1.85 11.09
CA ALA A 265 -7.45 -0.76 11.89
C ALA A 265 -6.03 -1.11 12.39
N ALA A 266 -5.81 -2.35 12.85
CA ALA A 266 -4.47 -2.81 13.23
C ALA A 266 -3.50 -2.84 12.05
N GLN A 267 -3.95 -3.25 10.85
CA GLN A 267 -3.12 -3.20 9.63
C GLN A 267 -2.75 -1.77 9.23
N LEU A 268 -3.70 -0.83 9.32
CA LEU A 268 -3.45 0.58 9.05
C LEU A 268 -2.41 1.17 10.00
N ILE A 269 -2.54 0.95 11.31
CA ILE A 269 -1.52 1.39 12.27
C ILE A 269 -0.16 0.75 11.96
N LYS A 270 -0.14 -0.56 11.71
CA LYS A 270 1.10 -1.26 11.39
C LYS A 270 1.79 -0.64 10.17
N SER A 271 1.04 -0.16 9.19
CA SER A 271 1.59 0.41 7.95
C SER A 271 2.44 1.68 8.14
N LEU A 272 2.35 2.32 9.31
CA LEU A 272 3.11 3.51 9.65
C LEU A 272 4.62 3.23 9.74
N MET A 273 5.39 4.18 9.25
CA MET A 273 6.85 4.23 9.30
C MET A 273 7.30 5.59 9.80
N ASP A 274 8.43 5.63 10.51
CA ASP A 274 9.02 6.83 11.07
C ASP A 274 9.51 7.78 9.97
N PRO A 275 9.59 9.09 10.29
CA PRO A 275 10.25 10.07 9.44
C PRO A 275 11.66 9.68 9.01
N THR A 276 12.09 10.25 7.89
CA THR A 276 13.46 10.13 7.37
C THR A 276 13.98 11.52 7.00
N GLU A 277 15.21 11.62 6.51
CA GLU A 277 15.73 12.88 5.94
C GLU A 277 14.93 13.38 4.73
N ASN A 278 14.22 12.49 4.03
CA ASN A 278 13.49 12.82 2.80
C ASN A 278 12.03 13.24 3.05
N LEU A 279 11.45 12.82 4.18
CA LEU A 279 10.09 13.14 4.59
C LEU A 279 10.05 13.36 6.11
N PRO A 280 9.69 14.57 6.58
CA PRO A 280 9.86 14.98 7.98
C PRO A 280 8.81 14.42 8.95
N HIS A 281 7.75 13.79 8.45
CA HIS A 281 6.69 13.19 9.28
C HIS A 281 6.52 11.71 9.00
N HIS A 282 5.82 11.01 9.91
CA HIS A 282 5.42 9.62 9.71
C HIS A 282 4.75 9.43 8.34
N SER A 283 5.07 8.32 7.70
CA SER A 283 4.52 7.97 6.39
C SER A 283 3.96 6.55 6.42
N LEU A 284 3.47 6.08 5.27
CA LEU A 284 2.79 4.79 5.14
C LEU A 284 3.46 3.93 4.06
N VAL A 285 3.49 2.62 4.28
CA VAL A 285 3.73 1.62 3.23
C VAL A 285 2.47 0.78 3.04
N ALA A 286 2.20 0.28 1.84
CA ALA A 286 0.92 -0.40 1.56
C ALA A 286 0.67 -1.63 2.44
N TYR A 287 1.73 -2.36 2.82
CA TYR A 287 1.66 -3.48 3.76
C TYR A 287 3.05 -3.84 4.31
N ARG A 288 3.10 -4.35 5.55
CA ARG A 288 4.32 -4.91 6.18
C ARG A 288 4.13 -6.40 6.45
N CYS A 289 5.01 -7.22 5.88
CA CYS A 289 4.99 -8.67 5.94
C CYS A 289 6.41 -9.24 5.90
N ALA A 290 6.56 -10.49 6.32
CA ALA A 290 7.84 -11.15 6.57
C ALA A 290 8.83 -11.16 5.38
N ASP A 291 8.34 -11.18 4.14
CA ASP A 291 9.13 -11.27 2.90
C ASP A 291 9.45 -9.89 2.27
N ARG A 292 9.10 -8.80 2.95
CA ARG A 292 9.36 -7.41 2.52
C ARG A 292 9.98 -6.58 3.66
N GLY A 293 10.38 -5.36 3.34
CA GLY A 293 10.98 -4.42 4.30
C GLY A 293 12.50 -4.30 4.24
N TRP A 294 13.18 -5.06 3.38
CA TRP A 294 14.63 -4.94 3.18
C TRP A 294 15.00 -4.20 1.87
N SER A 295 15.76 -3.12 2.02
CA SER A 295 16.41 -2.38 0.95
C SER A 295 17.85 -2.86 0.77
N ARG A 296 18.24 -3.20 -0.47
CA ARG A 296 19.64 -3.58 -0.75
C ARG A 296 20.57 -2.39 -0.70
N ARG A 297 20.06 -1.19 -0.98
CA ARG A 297 20.79 0.08 -0.88
C ARG A 297 20.92 0.58 0.56
N GLY A 298 20.04 0.13 1.45
CA GLY A 298 20.03 0.48 2.88
C GLY A 298 19.27 1.77 3.21
N ASP A 299 18.84 2.54 2.20
CA ASP A 299 18.11 3.80 2.35
C ASP A 299 16.62 3.67 1.95
N GLY A 300 16.20 2.51 1.47
CA GLY A 300 14.84 2.27 0.98
C GLY A 300 14.56 2.78 -0.43
N SER A 301 15.48 3.47 -1.09
CA SER A 301 15.27 4.07 -2.42
C SER A 301 14.97 3.02 -3.52
N ASP A 302 15.38 1.77 -3.31
CA ASP A 302 15.15 0.62 -4.21
C ASP A 302 13.90 -0.20 -3.88
N HIS A 303 13.05 0.25 -2.95
CA HIS A 303 11.81 -0.44 -2.61
C HIS A 303 10.85 -0.56 -3.80
N VAL A 304 10.07 -1.64 -3.78
CA VAL A 304 8.99 -1.87 -4.75
C VAL A 304 7.87 -0.85 -4.59
N ARG A 305 6.98 -0.74 -5.60
CA ARG A 305 5.86 0.22 -5.61
C ARG A 305 5.02 0.22 -4.32
N ALA A 306 4.78 -0.95 -3.73
CA ALA A 306 4.00 -1.08 -2.49
C ALA A 306 4.65 -0.42 -1.26
N TRP A 307 5.96 -0.19 -1.31
CA TRP A 307 6.74 0.45 -0.25
C TRP A 307 7.28 1.82 -0.64
N SER A 308 7.25 2.17 -1.93
CA SER A 308 7.87 3.37 -2.50
C SER A 308 6.97 4.61 -2.41
N GLY A 309 6.75 5.12 -1.20
CA GLY A 309 6.15 6.44 -0.95
C GLY A 309 4.63 6.48 -0.90
N GLN A 310 4.05 7.66 -0.66
CA GLN A 310 2.62 7.85 -0.37
C GLN A 310 1.79 7.89 -1.66
N ASP A 311 1.28 6.75 -2.16
CA ASP A 311 0.40 6.76 -3.35
C ASP A 311 -1.02 7.18 -2.92
N PRO A 312 -1.67 8.14 -3.61
CA PRO A 312 -3.00 8.64 -3.21
C PRO A 312 -4.07 7.55 -3.15
N THR A 313 -3.92 6.49 -3.95
CA THR A 313 -4.90 5.39 -4.04
C THR A 313 -5.13 4.64 -2.74
N TYR A 314 -4.14 4.60 -1.84
CA TYR A 314 -4.32 4.07 -0.48
C TYR A 314 -4.12 5.14 0.59
N THR A 315 -3.45 6.25 0.28
CA THR A 315 -3.21 7.33 1.25
C THR A 315 -4.50 8.09 1.55
N TYR A 316 -5.36 8.31 0.56
CA TYR A 316 -6.67 8.96 0.75
C TYR A 316 -7.55 8.22 1.78
N PRO A 317 -7.87 6.92 1.63
CA PRO A 317 -8.65 6.21 2.64
C PRO A 317 -7.89 6.03 3.96
N ALA A 318 -6.56 5.95 3.94
CA ALA A 318 -5.75 5.84 5.14
C ALA A 318 -5.80 7.10 6.01
N ILE A 319 -5.70 8.31 5.41
CA ILE A 319 -5.80 9.58 6.15
C ILE A 319 -7.18 9.71 6.79
N ALA A 320 -8.25 9.41 6.06
CA ALA A 320 -9.61 9.47 6.60
C ALA A 320 -9.81 8.53 7.80
N ALA A 321 -9.28 7.30 7.72
CA ALA A 321 -9.35 6.36 8.82
C ALA A 321 -8.42 6.73 10.00
N LEU A 322 -7.22 7.27 9.72
CA LEU A 322 -6.28 7.72 10.75
C LEU A 322 -6.78 8.94 11.48
N ALA A 323 -7.54 9.84 10.84
CA ALA A 323 -8.10 11.03 11.49
C ALA A 323 -8.88 10.67 12.75
N GLY A 324 -9.72 9.63 12.69
CA GLY A 324 -10.49 9.14 13.83
C GLY A 324 -9.71 8.29 14.85
N ILE A 325 -8.40 8.07 14.63
CA ILE A 325 -7.51 7.32 15.54
C ILE A 325 -6.48 8.24 16.17
N ASP A 326 -5.80 9.03 15.35
CA ASP A 326 -4.74 9.98 15.70
C ASP A 326 -4.63 11.04 14.58
N ALA A 327 -5.25 12.20 14.82
CA ALA A 327 -5.29 13.29 13.87
C ALA A 327 -3.90 13.85 13.52
N GLU A 328 -2.93 13.81 14.43
CA GLU A 328 -1.58 14.33 14.15
C GLU A 328 -0.81 13.43 13.19
N LEU A 329 -1.01 12.10 13.25
CA LEU A 329 -0.46 11.20 12.25
C LEU A 329 -1.08 11.45 10.87
N ALA A 330 -2.40 11.67 10.82
CA ALA A 330 -3.09 12.00 9.58
C ALA A 330 -2.58 13.31 8.95
N LYS A 331 -2.44 14.37 9.77
CA LYS A 331 -1.86 15.65 9.35
C LYS A 331 -0.40 15.48 8.90
N GLY A 332 0.41 14.69 9.62
CA GLY A 332 1.79 14.39 9.26
C GLY A 332 1.95 13.84 7.84
N ILE A 333 1.05 12.95 7.43
CA ILE A 333 1.06 12.40 6.06
C ILE A 333 0.78 13.50 5.01
N LEU A 334 -0.12 14.45 5.29
CA LEU A 334 -0.36 15.60 4.41
C LEU A 334 0.83 16.57 4.40
N ARG A 335 1.43 16.84 5.55
CA ARG A 335 2.64 17.66 5.67
C ARG A 335 3.80 17.10 4.84
N ASN A 336 3.89 15.78 4.68
CA ASN A 336 4.86 15.17 3.77
C ASN A 336 4.62 15.51 2.29
N TYR A 337 3.37 15.70 1.84
CA TYR A 337 3.10 16.21 0.49
C TYR A 337 3.51 17.68 0.37
N PHE A 338 3.19 18.51 1.37
CA PHE A 338 3.56 19.93 1.35
C PHE A 338 5.08 20.12 1.40
N ALA A 339 5.79 19.32 2.19
CA ALA A 339 7.25 19.31 2.24
C ALA A 339 7.90 18.83 0.92
N ALA A 340 7.15 18.10 0.09
CA ALA A 340 7.59 17.66 -1.23
C ALA A 340 7.18 18.61 -2.37
N ALA A 341 6.48 19.72 -2.05
CA ALA A 341 6.11 20.75 -3.01
C ALA A 341 7.34 21.53 -3.49
N ASP A 342 7.34 21.94 -4.75
CA ASP A 342 8.32 22.89 -5.28
C ASP A 342 7.74 24.32 -5.40
N GLU A 343 8.59 25.27 -5.84
CA GLU A 343 8.24 26.68 -5.97
C GLU A 343 7.15 26.97 -7.03
N THR A 344 6.87 26.01 -7.91
CA THR A 344 5.84 26.13 -8.96
C THR A 344 4.46 25.68 -8.48
N GLY A 345 4.36 25.16 -7.25
CA GLY A 345 3.16 24.50 -6.74
C GLY A 345 3.03 23.04 -7.19
N PHE A 346 4.05 22.49 -7.85
CA PHE A 346 4.04 21.06 -8.18
C PHE A 346 4.25 20.24 -6.90
N ILE A 347 3.31 19.34 -6.64
CA ILE A 347 3.40 18.34 -5.57
C ILE A 347 3.50 16.97 -6.23
N ASP A 348 4.56 16.22 -5.92
CA ASP A 348 4.73 14.87 -6.46
C ASP A 348 3.59 13.97 -5.98
N ARG A 349 3.04 13.17 -6.90
CA ARG A 349 1.96 12.22 -6.61
C ARG A 349 2.35 11.17 -5.56
N ARG A 350 3.63 10.80 -5.44
CA ARG A 350 4.08 9.70 -4.59
C ARG A 350 5.45 9.97 -3.98
N PRO A 351 5.57 10.96 -3.07
CA PRO A 351 6.81 11.20 -2.36
C PRO A 351 7.06 10.06 -1.37
N GLY A 352 8.31 9.58 -1.27
CA GLY A 352 8.67 8.47 -0.39
C GLY A 352 9.83 8.73 0.57
N LEU A 353 9.88 7.92 1.62
CA LEU A 353 10.86 7.98 2.71
C LEU A 353 12.31 7.75 2.25
N GLY A 354 12.50 7.06 1.11
CA GLY A 354 13.81 6.86 0.49
C GLY A 354 14.15 7.92 -0.57
N GLY A 355 13.46 9.07 -0.56
CA GLY A 355 13.62 10.12 -1.57
C GLY A 355 12.96 9.80 -2.91
N GLN A 356 12.13 8.75 -2.97
CA GLN A 356 11.46 8.39 -4.21
C GLN A 356 10.44 9.47 -4.62
N ARG A 357 10.31 9.63 -5.94
CA ARG A 357 9.36 10.53 -6.60
C ARG A 357 8.78 9.83 -7.82
N GLN A 358 7.52 10.11 -8.15
CA GLN A 358 6.90 9.58 -9.36
C GLN A 358 7.12 10.47 -10.58
N GLY A 359 7.38 11.76 -10.36
CA GLY A 359 7.54 12.78 -11.41
C GLY A 359 6.23 13.11 -12.10
N VAL A 360 5.11 12.99 -11.40
CA VAL A 360 3.76 13.28 -11.91
C VAL A 360 3.01 14.08 -10.85
N LEU A 361 2.24 15.08 -11.27
CA LEU A 361 1.47 15.93 -10.38
C LEU A 361 0.45 15.11 -9.57
N GLN A 362 0.34 15.40 -8.28
CA GLN A 362 -0.66 14.80 -7.39
C GLN A 362 -2.08 15.08 -7.88
N ILE A 363 -3.01 14.16 -7.62
CA ILE A 363 -4.44 14.36 -7.94
C ILE A 363 -5.06 15.44 -7.03
N PRO A 364 -6.08 16.21 -7.48
CA PRO A 364 -6.64 17.32 -6.72
C PRO A 364 -7.56 16.82 -5.59
N ILE A 365 -6.96 16.44 -4.47
CA ILE A 365 -7.67 15.94 -3.27
C ILE A 365 -7.09 16.46 -1.95
N LEU A 366 -6.03 17.27 -2.00
CA LEU A 366 -5.26 17.65 -0.83
C LEU A 366 -5.98 18.70 0.00
N ALA A 367 -6.66 19.66 -0.63
CA ALA A 367 -7.45 20.67 0.05
C ALA A 367 -8.66 20.03 0.73
N ARG A 368 -9.36 19.11 0.05
CA ARG A 368 -10.47 18.37 0.66
C ARG A 368 -10.01 17.56 1.89
N LEU A 369 -8.90 16.84 1.77
CA LEU A 369 -8.34 16.08 2.89
C LEU A 369 -7.91 17.00 4.04
N SER A 370 -7.35 18.16 3.72
CA SER A 370 -6.94 19.15 4.73
C SER A 370 -8.15 19.73 5.46
N LEU A 371 -9.21 20.13 4.73
CA LEU A 371 -10.45 20.62 5.31
C LEU A 371 -11.07 19.58 6.24
N MET A 372 -11.19 18.32 5.81
CA MET A 372 -11.72 17.23 6.64
C MET A 372 -10.97 17.12 7.98
N LEU A 373 -9.64 17.23 7.99
CA LEU A 373 -8.85 17.18 9.22
C LEU A 373 -9.00 18.44 10.08
N VAL A 374 -9.15 19.61 9.45
CA VAL A 374 -9.39 20.88 10.15
C VAL A 374 -10.75 20.88 10.82
N GLU A 375 -11.80 20.40 10.14
CA GLU A 375 -13.16 20.33 10.69
C GLU A 375 -13.25 19.32 11.85
N GLU A 376 -12.63 18.16 11.72
CA GLU A 376 -12.63 17.13 12.77
C GLU A 376 -11.90 17.60 14.05
N ALA A 377 -10.80 18.33 13.90
CA ALA A 377 -9.95 18.74 15.02
C ALA A 377 -10.12 20.20 15.46
N GLU A 378 -10.95 20.98 14.76
CA GLU A 378 -11.06 22.45 14.86
C GLU A 378 -9.69 23.17 14.82
N ASP A 379 -8.75 22.66 14.01
CA ASP A 379 -7.35 23.11 14.02
C ASP A 379 -7.05 24.18 12.95
N LEU A 380 -7.28 25.44 13.33
CA LEU A 380 -6.95 26.60 12.49
C LEU A 380 -5.44 26.79 12.27
N ALA A 381 -4.58 26.27 13.15
CA ALA A 381 -3.14 26.38 12.96
C ALA A 381 -2.67 25.50 11.81
N PHE A 382 -3.20 24.27 11.72
CA PHE A 382 -2.97 23.40 10.58
C PHE A 382 -3.58 23.97 9.29
N ALA A 383 -4.76 24.59 9.35
CA ALA A 383 -5.34 25.28 8.19
C ALA A 383 -4.39 26.37 7.67
N ALA A 384 -3.87 27.21 8.56
CA ALA A 384 -2.94 28.30 8.20
C ALA A 384 -1.60 27.77 7.63
N GLU A 385 -1.13 26.63 8.14
CA GLU A 385 0.05 25.92 7.63
C GLU A 385 -0.18 25.40 6.20
N ALA A 386 -1.33 24.78 5.94
CA ALA A 386 -1.61 24.09 4.67
C ALA A 386 -2.00 25.06 3.53
N LEU A 387 -2.73 26.13 3.83
CA LEU A 387 -3.38 26.98 2.82
C LEU A 387 -2.44 27.47 1.69
N PRO A 388 -1.21 27.96 1.96
CA PRO A 388 -0.33 28.45 0.89
C PRO A 388 0.06 27.36 -0.11
N ALA A 389 0.41 26.17 0.38
CA ALA A 389 0.79 25.04 -0.48
C ALA A 389 -0.41 24.54 -1.29
N LEU A 390 -1.60 24.50 -0.69
CA LEU A 390 -2.85 24.11 -1.36
C LEU A 390 -3.24 25.10 -2.46
N ARG A 391 -3.15 26.41 -2.21
CA ARG A 391 -3.41 27.45 -3.21
C ARG A 391 -2.46 27.30 -4.40
N ALA A 392 -1.15 27.18 -4.15
CA ALA A 392 -0.16 27.01 -5.21
C ALA A 392 -0.40 25.73 -6.03
N PHE A 393 -0.72 24.63 -5.35
CA PHE A 393 -1.04 23.35 -5.99
C PHE A 393 -2.30 23.40 -6.86
N PHE A 394 -3.36 24.06 -6.37
CA PHE A 394 -4.58 24.24 -7.16
C PHE A 394 -4.34 25.14 -8.37
N SER A 395 -3.62 26.26 -8.20
CA SER A 395 -3.21 27.12 -9.31
C SER A 395 -2.33 26.38 -10.33
N ARG A 396 -1.49 25.43 -9.89
CA ARG A 396 -0.66 24.61 -10.77
C ARG A 396 -1.52 23.71 -11.67
N TRP A 397 -2.62 23.16 -11.16
CA TRP A 397 -3.56 22.39 -11.98
C TRP A 397 -4.26 23.25 -13.02
N LEU A 398 -4.76 24.42 -12.63
CA LEU A 398 -5.43 25.35 -13.54
C LEU A 398 -4.50 25.91 -14.64
N ALA A 399 -3.19 25.95 -14.38
CA ALA A 399 -2.20 26.34 -15.38
C ALA A 399 -1.82 25.22 -16.36
N GLU A 400 -2.22 23.97 -16.09
CA GLU A 400 -1.95 22.80 -16.92
C GLU A 400 -3.18 22.45 -17.76
N ASP A 401 -3.62 23.44 -18.51
CA ASP A 401 -4.77 23.44 -19.42
C ASP A 401 -4.23 23.77 -20.81
N ALA A 402 -4.36 22.81 -21.75
CA ALA A 402 -3.62 22.89 -23.01
C ALA A 402 -4.27 23.82 -24.04
N ASP A 403 -5.59 23.99 -23.99
CA ASP A 403 -6.37 24.89 -24.84
C ASP A 403 -6.82 26.17 -24.13
N ALA A 404 -6.53 26.29 -22.84
CA ALA A 404 -6.77 27.48 -22.01
C ALA A 404 -8.25 27.85 -21.91
N ASP A 405 -9.12 26.84 -21.85
CA ASP A 405 -10.57 26.99 -21.76
C ASP A 405 -11.08 27.05 -20.29
N GLY A 406 -10.20 26.77 -19.32
CA GLY A 406 -10.51 26.70 -17.89
C GLY A 406 -10.66 25.27 -17.36
N VAL A 407 -10.52 24.24 -18.20
CA VAL A 407 -10.73 22.82 -17.86
C VAL A 407 -9.47 22.00 -18.12
N PRO A 408 -8.61 21.82 -17.11
CA PRO A 408 -7.39 21.01 -17.25
C PRO A 408 -7.66 19.55 -17.65
N GLU A 409 -6.73 18.96 -18.39
CA GLU A 409 -6.74 17.53 -18.69
C GLU A 409 -5.85 16.70 -17.76
N TRP A 410 -6.16 15.41 -17.67
CA TRP A 410 -5.24 14.47 -17.06
C TRP A 410 -3.92 14.43 -17.87
N GLN A 411 -2.78 14.51 -17.19
CA GLN A 411 -1.45 14.54 -17.81
C GLN A 411 -0.86 13.13 -17.99
N SER A 412 -1.29 12.19 -17.14
CA SER A 412 -0.78 10.82 -17.14
C SER A 412 -1.82 9.83 -16.62
N GLU A 413 -1.88 8.66 -17.27
CA GLU A 413 -2.62 7.48 -16.79
C GLU A 413 -2.28 7.09 -15.34
N ARG A 414 -1.07 7.45 -14.91
CA ARG A 414 -0.63 7.19 -13.53
C ARG A 414 -1.46 7.95 -12.51
N GLN A 415 -2.07 9.09 -12.88
CA GLN A 415 -2.89 9.92 -11.98
C GLN A 415 -4.23 9.26 -11.66
N MET A 416 -4.90 8.67 -12.64
CA MET A 416 -6.23 8.03 -12.48
C MET A 416 -6.25 6.84 -11.50
N GLY A 417 -5.09 6.25 -11.18
CA GLY A 417 -4.97 5.10 -10.27
C GLY A 417 -5.43 3.76 -10.87
N TYR A 418 -6.51 3.76 -11.67
CA TYR A 418 -7.01 2.66 -12.47
C TYR A 418 -7.27 3.15 -13.90
N ILE A 419 -6.84 2.40 -14.91
CA ILE A 419 -6.83 2.85 -16.32
C ILE A 419 -7.57 1.89 -17.25
N ALA A 420 -8.03 0.75 -16.73
CA ALA A 420 -8.74 -0.23 -17.52
C ALA A 420 -10.23 0.15 -17.63
N PHE A 421 -10.46 1.34 -18.19
CA PHE A 421 -11.76 1.87 -18.54
C PHE A 421 -12.08 1.62 -20.01
N PRO A 422 -13.37 1.51 -20.41
CA PRO A 422 -13.79 1.37 -21.80
C PRO A 422 -13.17 2.39 -22.75
N THR A 423 -12.89 3.61 -22.30
CA THR A 423 -12.26 4.69 -23.08
C THR A 423 -10.74 4.54 -23.15
N PHE A 424 -10.06 4.43 -22.01
CA PHE A 424 -8.60 4.50 -21.93
C PHE A 424 -7.87 3.14 -21.92
N GLY A 425 -8.59 2.06 -21.66
CA GLY A 425 -8.03 0.72 -21.48
C GLY A 425 -7.14 0.27 -22.64
N ARG A 426 -5.87 0.00 -22.35
CA ARG A 426 -4.88 -0.34 -23.38
C ARG A 426 -4.82 -1.85 -23.64
N GLY A 427 -4.64 -2.21 -24.92
CA GLY A 427 -4.42 -3.59 -25.35
C GLY A 427 -5.58 -4.56 -25.06
N GLN A 428 -6.78 -4.03 -24.82
CA GLN A 428 -8.00 -4.78 -24.56
C GLN A 428 -8.95 -4.65 -25.75
N ALA A 429 -9.57 -5.75 -26.18
CA ALA A 429 -10.49 -5.73 -27.31
C ALA A 429 -11.77 -4.91 -27.04
N TRP A 430 -12.19 -4.82 -25.77
CA TRP A 430 -13.38 -4.09 -25.34
C TRP A 430 -13.14 -2.58 -25.15
N ALA A 431 -11.88 -2.13 -25.07
CA ALA A 431 -11.53 -0.74 -24.83
C ALA A 431 -11.03 -0.01 -26.10
N GLN A 432 -10.99 1.32 -26.05
CA GLN A 432 -10.47 2.13 -27.16
C GLN A 432 -8.95 2.28 -27.12
N GLY A 433 -8.39 2.49 -25.93
CA GLY A 433 -6.98 2.84 -25.75
C GLY A 433 -6.69 4.28 -26.15
N ALA A 434 -7.68 5.17 -26.00
CA ALA A 434 -7.55 6.59 -26.33
C ALA A 434 -6.48 7.25 -25.44
N ASP A 435 -5.76 8.22 -26.01
CA ASP A 435 -4.91 9.10 -25.22
C ASP A 435 -5.78 10.06 -24.41
N LEU A 436 -5.75 9.91 -23.10
CA LEU A 436 -6.56 10.70 -22.15
C LEU A 436 -6.23 12.19 -22.13
N ARG A 437 -5.03 12.59 -22.57
CA ARG A 437 -4.61 14.01 -22.66
C ARG A 437 -5.33 14.78 -23.76
N GLN A 438 -6.20 14.10 -24.49
CA GLN A 438 -6.96 14.64 -25.61
C GLN A 438 -8.44 14.77 -25.27
N LEU A 439 -8.81 14.48 -24.02
CA LEU A 439 -10.16 14.56 -23.52
C LEU A 439 -10.17 15.37 -22.22
N GLU A 440 -11.17 16.22 -22.10
CA GLU A 440 -11.60 16.70 -20.81
C GLU A 440 -12.45 15.60 -20.14
N SER A 441 -12.27 15.43 -18.84
CA SER A 441 -12.84 14.30 -18.12
C SER A 441 -13.74 14.74 -16.96
N PRO A 442 -14.95 14.16 -16.82
CA PRO A 442 -15.87 14.54 -15.75
C PRO A 442 -15.32 14.23 -14.36
N ASP A 443 -14.44 13.22 -14.24
CA ASP A 443 -13.81 12.88 -12.97
C ASP A 443 -12.77 13.91 -12.52
N LEU A 444 -11.88 14.38 -13.40
CA LEU A 444 -10.93 15.43 -13.04
C LEU A 444 -11.65 16.72 -12.64
N LEU A 445 -12.68 17.10 -13.40
CA LEU A 445 -13.48 18.28 -13.10
C LEU A 445 -14.16 18.18 -11.73
N ALA A 446 -14.70 17.00 -11.38
CA ALA A 446 -15.26 16.76 -10.05
C ALA A 446 -14.21 16.88 -8.92
N TYR A 447 -12.97 16.42 -9.14
CA TYR A 447 -11.88 16.62 -8.20
C TYR A 447 -11.54 18.10 -8.02
N LEU A 448 -11.43 18.86 -9.12
CA LEU A 448 -11.11 20.30 -9.08
C LEU A 448 -12.20 21.11 -8.39
N ILE A 449 -13.48 20.82 -8.65
CA ILE A 449 -14.62 21.44 -7.94
C ILE A 449 -14.52 21.17 -6.44
N SER A 450 -14.29 19.92 -6.05
CA SER A 450 -14.14 19.57 -4.65
C SER A 450 -12.93 20.23 -4.00
N GLU A 451 -11.84 20.40 -4.75
CA GLU A 451 -10.61 21.03 -4.27
C GLU A 451 -10.80 22.54 -4.10
N ALA A 452 -11.45 23.20 -5.06
CA ALA A 452 -11.79 24.62 -5.03
C ALA A 452 -12.72 24.95 -3.86
N ASP A 453 -13.79 24.18 -3.66
CA ASP A 453 -14.71 24.39 -2.54
C ASP A 453 -14.03 24.19 -1.19
N ALA A 454 -13.17 23.18 -1.07
CA ALA A 454 -12.42 22.96 0.16
C ALA A 454 -11.40 24.07 0.43
N LEU A 455 -10.72 24.55 -0.61
CA LEU A 455 -9.78 25.67 -0.53
C LEU A 455 -10.49 26.97 -0.11
N ARG A 456 -11.67 27.24 -0.67
CA ARG A 456 -12.53 28.38 -0.29
C ARG A 456 -12.89 28.33 1.19
N GLN A 457 -13.39 27.18 1.67
CA GLN A 457 -13.79 27.01 3.07
C GLN A 457 -12.61 27.17 4.03
N LEU A 458 -11.45 26.59 3.71
CA LEU A 458 -10.23 26.79 4.50
C LEU A 458 -9.83 28.27 4.57
N ALA A 459 -9.90 28.99 3.45
CA ALA A 459 -9.59 30.40 3.41
C ALA A 459 -10.60 31.25 4.22
N GLU A 460 -11.89 30.92 4.15
CA GLU A 460 -12.94 31.57 4.94
C GLU A 460 -12.75 31.37 6.44
N LEU A 461 -12.40 30.15 6.87
CA LEU A 461 -12.09 29.83 8.27
C LEU A 461 -10.93 30.69 8.82
N LEU A 462 -9.99 31.08 7.97
CA LEU A 462 -8.83 31.90 8.32
C LEU A 462 -9.05 33.41 8.10
N GLY A 463 -10.14 33.80 7.45
CA GLY A 463 -10.36 35.19 7.03
C GLY A 463 -9.46 35.65 5.87
N GLU A 464 -8.92 34.72 5.08
CA GLU A 464 -8.06 34.97 3.92
C GLU A 464 -8.89 35.32 2.68
N CYS A 465 -9.45 36.53 2.68
CA CYS A 465 -10.44 36.98 1.69
C CYS A 465 -9.99 36.86 0.23
N GLU A 466 -8.70 37.09 -0.07
CA GLU A 466 -8.18 36.99 -1.44
C GLU A 466 -8.23 35.55 -1.96
N THR A 467 -7.77 34.59 -1.15
CA THR A 467 -7.77 33.17 -1.51
C THR A 467 -9.20 32.63 -1.57
N ALA A 468 -10.08 33.06 -0.65
CA ALA A 468 -11.49 32.70 -0.68
C ALA A 468 -12.19 33.19 -1.96
N ALA A 469 -11.98 34.46 -2.34
CA ALA A 469 -12.56 35.03 -3.56
C ALA A 469 -12.02 34.35 -4.83
N PHE A 470 -10.73 34.07 -4.89
CA PHE A 470 -10.12 33.31 -5.99
C PHE A 470 -10.74 31.91 -6.11
N ALA A 471 -10.81 31.17 -5.01
CA ALA A 471 -11.36 29.81 -5.01
C ALA A 471 -12.85 29.79 -5.35
N GLU A 472 -13.64 30.76 -4.88
CA GLU A 472 -15.06 30.90 -5.22
C GLU A 472 -15.26 31.19 -6.71
N GLN A 473 -14.44 32.07 -7.31
CA GLN A 473 -14.52 32.34 -8.74
C GLN A 473 -14.25 31.07 -9.55
N GLN A 474 -13.16 30.36 -9.23
CA GLN A 474 -12.81 29.12 -9.92
C GLN A 474 -13.86 28.01 -9.70
N LEU A 475 -14.45 27.93 -8.51
CA LEU A 475 -15.53 27.00 -8.22
C LEU A 475 -16.73 27.24 -9.14
N GLN A 476 -17.17 28.50 -9.30
CA GLN A 476 -18.29 28.86 -10.17
C GLN A 476 -18.00 28.55 -11.65
N GLU A 477 -16.78 28.83 -12.12
CA GLU A 477 -16.35 28.53 -13.49
C GLU A 477 -16.37 27.01 -13.74
N LEU A 478 -15.77 26.22 -12.84
CA LEU A 478 -15.73 24.76 -12.96
C LEU A 478 -17.13 24.11 -12.85
N GLU A 479 -18.01 24.63 -11.99
CA GLU A 479 -19.41 24.18 -11.89
C GLU A 479 -20.17 24.46 -13.21
N ALA A 480 -19.96 25.63 -13.82
CA ALA A 480 -20.55 25.96 -15.12
C ALA A 480 -20.08 25.00 -16.23
N HIS A 481 -18.77 24.70 -16.28
CA HIS A 481 -18.25 23.71 -17.22
C HIS A 481 -18.82 22.32 -16.98
N LEU A 482 -19.03 21.91 -15.73
CA LEU A 482 -19.55 20.58 -15.43
C LEU A 482 -20.95 20.36 -16.00
N GLU A 483 -21.79 21.39 -16.02
CA GLU A 483 -23.12 21.32 -16.65
C GLU A 483 -23.02 21.06 -18.16
N GLU A 484 -21.95 21.49 -18.83
CA GLU A 484 -21.72 21.23 -20.26
C GLU A 484 -21.36 19.76 -20.55
N PHE A 485 -20.94 19.00 -19.54
CA PHE A 485 -20.61 17.57 -19.67
C PHE A 485 -21.87 16.69 -19.64
N TRP A 486 -23.00 17.26 -19.21
CA TRP A 486 -24.28 16.56 -19.08
C TRP A 486 -24.96 16.42 -20.45
N ASP A 487 -25.18 15.17 -20.89
CA ASP A 487 -25.82 14.86 -22.18
C ASP A 487 -27.36 14.79 -22.12
N GLY A 488 -27.96 15.18 -20.99
CA GLY A 488 -29.39 14.99 -20.70
C GLY A 488 -29.70 13.70 -19.92
N SER A 489 -28.74 12.78 -19.79
CA SER A 489 -28.89 11.50 -19.09
C SER A 489 -27.76 11.17 -18.13
N ARG A 490 -26.53 11.56 -18.45
CA ARG A 490 -25.32 11.33 -17.66
C ARG A 490 -24.23 12.33 -18.03
N TYR A 491 -23.18 12.40 -17.21
CA TYR A 491 -21.94 13.06 -17.59
C TYR A 491 -21.16 12.24 -18.62
N THR A 492 -20.52 12.92 -19.56
CA THR A 492 -19.75 12.32 -20.66
C THR A 492 -18.37 12.95 -20.75
N TYR A 493 -17.47 12.35 -21.52
CA TYR A 493 -16.20 12.99 -21.88
C TYR A 493 -16.44 13.97 -23.03
N ARG A 494 -15.57 14.97 -23.14
CA ARG A 494 -15.53 15.89 -24.28
C ARG A 494 -14.17 15.83 -24.94
N ASP A 495 -14.13 16.05 -26.25
CA ASP A 495 -12.87 16.39 -26.91
C ASP A 495 -12.37 17.72 -26.34
N ARG A 496 -11.08 17.81 -26.03
CA ARG A 496 -10.46 19.04 -25.53
C ARG A 496 -10.67 20.19 -26.52
N ASP A 497 -9.96 20.17 -27.65
CA ASP A 497 -9.94 21.31 -28.57
C ASP A 497 -11.31 21.67 -29.21
N SER A 498 -12.26 20.72 -29.33
CA SER A 498 -13.56 21.00 -29.95
C SER A 498 -14.70 21.14 -28.95
N HIS A 499 -14.53 20.73 -27.70
CA HIS A 499 -15.56 20.73 -26.66
C HIS A 499 -16.83 19.92 -27.02
N LEU A 500 -16.70 18.94 -27.92
CA LEU A 500 -17.84 18.14 -28.41
C LEU A 500 -17.79 16.70 -27.89
N THR A 501 -18.97 16.14 -27.64
CA THR A 501 -19.17 14.73 -27.34
C THR A 501 -19.68 14.00 -28.58
N GLY A 502 -19.05 12.87 -28.93
CA GLY A 502 -19.40 12.11 -30.12
C GLY A 502 -19.37 10.60 -29.89
N ALA A 503 -20.24 9.88 -30.59
CA ALA A 503 -20.18 8.43 -30.68
C ALA A 503 -19.10 7.97 -31.68
N GLY A 504 -18.56 6.77 -31.46
CA GLY A 504 -17.56 6.19 -32.35
C GLY A 504 -18.14 5.82 -33.72
N VAL A 505 -17.50 6.31 -34.79
CA VAL A 505 -17.82 5.99 -36.19
C VAL A 505 -16.65 5.25 -36.81
N ASP A 506 -16.89 4.01 -37.26
CA ASP A 506 -15.88 3.21 -37.94
C ASP A 506 -15.59 3.76 -39.34
N LEU A 507 -14.33 4.14 -39.58
CA LEU A 507 -13.83 4.64 -40.87
C LEU A 507 -13.13 3.53 -41.67
N VAL A 508 -12.39 2.67 -40.96
CA VAL A 508 -11.72 1.50 -41.53
C VAL A 508 -11.93 0.32 -40.61
N TYR A 509 -12.51 -0.76 -41.15
CA TYR A 509 -12.70 -2.00 -40.41
C TYR A 509 -11.88 -3.14 -41.04
N ARG A 510 -10.91 -3.67 -40.29
CA ARG A 510 -10.02 -4.78 -40.71
C ARG A 510 -9.28 -4.53 -42.04
N GLY A 511 -8.87 -3.28 -42.29
CA GLY A 511 -8.05 -2.89 -43.44
C GLY A 511 -6.74 -3.67 -43.49
N ALA A 512 -6.25 -3.97 -44.70
CA ALA A 512 -4.96 -4.61 -44.88
C ALA A 512 -3.82 -3.60 -44.64
N GLY A 513 -2.86 -3.95 -43.75
CA GLY A 513 -1.80 -3.02 -43.35
C GLY A 513 -0.85 -2.58 -44.46
N ASP A 514 -0.77 -3.30 -45.57
CA ASP A 514 0.07 -2.97 -46.74
C ASP A 514 -0.65 -2.10 -47.78
N GLN A 515 -1.83 -1.58 -47.46
CA GLN A 515 -2.66 -0.77 -48.36
C GLN A 515 -2.94 0.62 -47.79
N ALA A 516 -3.13 1.59 -48.69
CA ALA A 516 -3.78 2.85 -48.34
C ALA A 516 -5.30 2.66 -48.34
N HIS A 517 -5.98 3.36 -47.46
CA HIS A 517 -7.42 3.33 -47.29
C HIS A 517 -7.99 4.70 -47.67
N GLU A 518 -8.69 4.78 -48.80
CA GLU A 518 -9.46 5.95 -49.22
C GLU A 518 -10.81 5.91 -48.50
N ILE A 519 -11.14 6.98 -47.78
CA ILE A 519 -12.31 7.07 -46.89
C ILE A 519 -13.27 8.12 -47.43
N ALA A 520 -12.78 9.33 -47.71
CA ALA A 520 -13.55 10.47 -48.22
C ALA A 520 -14.88 10.71 -47.46
N GLN A 521 -14.79 10.80 -46.13
CA GLN A 521 -15.95 10.93 -45.24
C GLN A 521 -15.91 12.25 -44.48
N ASP A 522 -16.98 13.03 -44.61
CA ASP A 522 -17.27 14.16 -43.73
C ASP A 522 -17.81 13.64 -42.38
N LEU A 523 -17.35 14.25 -41.29
CA LEU A 523 -17.75 13.89 -39.94
C LEU A 523 -18.85 14.85 -39.48
N GLU A 524 -20.00 14.28 -39.10
CA GLU A 524 -21.13 15.06 -38.58
C GLU A 524 -20.76 15.83 -37.31
N ILE A 525 -19.97 15.18 -36.44
CA ILE A 525 -19.33 15.78 -35.28
C ILE A 525 -17.82 15.68 -35.52
N PRO A 526 -17.09 16.81 -35.62
CA PRO A 526 -15.64 16.78 -35.71
C PRO A 526 -15.05 16.00 -34.54
N ALA A 527 -14.08 15.14 -34.81
CA ALA A 527 -13.58 14.22 -33.80
C ALA A 527 -12.12 13.81 -34.06
N ARG A 528 -11.43 13.42 -33.00
CA ARG A 528 -10.13 12.76 -33.11
C ARG A 528 -10.25 11.40 -33.75
N ILE A 529 -9.26 11.06 -34.55
CA ILE A 529 -9.18 9.76 -35.21
C ILE A 529 -8.27 8.85 -34.41
N MET A 530 -8.79 7.68 -34.07
CA MET A 530 -8.00 6.62 -33.48
C MET A 530 -7.65 5.60 -34.54
N VAL A 531 -6.35 5.32 -34.67
CA VAL A 531 -5.83 4.30 -35.58
C VAL A 531 -5.23 3.17 -34.74
N ARG A 532 -5.73 1.96 -34.97
CA ARG A 532 -5.30 0.75 -34.29
C ARG A 532 -4.71 -0.23 -35.28
N VAL A 533 -3.48 -0.66 -35.01
CA VAL A 533 -2.76 -1.68 -35.76
C VAL A 533 -2.71 -2.96 -34.92
N VAL A 534 -3.18 -4.07 -35.47
CA VAL A 534 -3.21 -5.38 -34.80
C VAL A 534 -2.51 -6.42 -35.66
N GLY A 535 -1.52 -7.13 -35.11
CA GLY A 535 -0.90 -8.27 -35.78
C GLY A 535 0.59 -8.43 -35.50
N GLY A 536 1.21 -9.40 -36.19
CA GLY A 536 2.63 -9.71 -36.10
C GLY A 536 3.01 -10.64 -34.94
N VAL A 537 4.25 -11.13 -34.99
CA VAL A 537 4.88 -11.94 -33.93
C VAL A 537 6.05 -11.16 -33.35
N SER A 538 5.97 -10.87 -32.06
CA SER A 538 7.10 -10.56 -31.16
C SER A 538 7.87 -9.24 -31.34
N GLN A 539 7.74 -8.51 -32.46
CA GLN A 539 8.48 -7.24 -32.69
C GLN A 539 7.56 -6.07 -33.04
N ARG A 540 7.89 -4.88 -32.51
CA ARG A 540 7.26 -3.60 -32.90
C ARG A 540 7.62 -3.30 -34.36
N PRO A 541 6.65 -3.11 -35.26
CA PRO A 541 6.95 -2.82 -36.66
C PRO A 541 7.50 -1.40 -36.81
N ARG A 542 8.43 -1.19 -37.75
CA ARG A 542 8.84 0.15 -38.15
C ARG A 542 7.78 0.71 -39.09
N ILE A 543 7.03 1.71 -38.63
CA ILE A 543 5.92 2.28 -39.39
C ILE A 543 6.00 3.79 -39.52
N THR A 544 5.38 4.29 -40.57
CA THR A 544 5.01 5.69 -40.74
C THR A 544 3.58 5.74 -41.22
N MET A 545 2.70 6.33 -40.41
CA MET A 545 1.32 6.60 -40.75
C MET A 545 1.20 8.00 -41.32
N ARG A 546 0.34 8.14 -42.34
CA ARG A 546 -0.16 9.41 -42.87
C ARG A 546 -1.68 9.38 -42.86
N LEU A 547 -2.29 10.42 -42.34
CA LEU A 547 -3.73 10.65 -42.38
C LEU A 547 -3.97 12.02 -43.01
N GLU A 548 -4.75 12.05 -44.09
CA GLU A 548 -5.14 13.25 -44.84
C GLU A 548 -6.61 13.54 -44.56
N GLY A 549 -6.94 14.80 -44.33
CA GLY A 549 -8.30 15.24 -44.01
C GLY A 549 -8.41 16.76 -43.89
N LYS A 550 -9.40 17.23 -43.14
CA LYS A 550 -9.56 18.65 -42.80
C LYS A 550 -9.69 18.83 -41.30
N ASP A 551 -9.15 19.94 -40.80
CA ASP A 551 -9.30 20.36 -39.40
C ASP A 551 -10.70 20.94 -39.12
N LEU A 552 -10.90 21.53 -37.93
CA LEU A 552 -12.16 22.13 -37.51
C LEU A 552 -12.63 23.28 -38.41
N ASP A 553 -11.69 24.03 -39.00
CA ASP A 553 -11.97 25.18 -39.87
C ASP A 553 -12.15 24.79 -41.34
N GLY A 554 -12.06 23.48 -41.65
CA GLY A 554 -12.14 22.96 -43.01
C GLY A 554 -10.85 23.12 -43.82
N VAL A 555 -9.73 23.46 -43.18
CA VAL A 555 -8.42 23.59 -43.82
C VAL A 555 -7.79 22.20 -43.95
N PRO A 556 -7.15 21.88 -45.10
CA PRO A 556 -6.48 20.60 -45.29
C PRO A 556 -5.41 20.34 -44.21
N LEU A 557 -5.51 19.19 -43.55
CA LEU A 557 -4.62 18.74 -42.48
C LEU A 557 -3.94 17.42 -42.89
N LEU A 558 -2.62 17.36 -42.71
CA LEU A 558 -1.84 16.13 -42.84
C LEU A 558 -1.28 15.76 -41.46
N VAL A 559 -1.73 14.63 -40.93
CA VAL A 559 -1.19 14.04 -39.70
C VAL A 559 -0.18 12.97 -40.06
N GLU A 560 1.06 13.13 -39.62
CA GLU A 560 2.11 12.11 -39.71
C GLU A 560 2.41 11.53 -38.32
N ALA A 561 2.56 10.21 -38.24
CA ALA A 561 2.93 9.53 -37.00
C ALA A 561 3.92 8.38 -37.27
N SER A 562 4.89 8.23 -36.38
CA SER A 562 5.90 7.18 -36.39
C SER A 562 5.52 6.04 -35.45
N VAL A 563 6.36 4.99 -35.39
CA VAL A 563 6.17 3.89 -34.43
C VAL A 563 6.15 4.35 -32.97
N ASP A 564 6.88 5.43 -32.64
CA ASP A 564 7.04 5.92 -31.27
C ASP A 564 5.82 6.72 -30.79
N ASP A 565 5.01 7.22 -31.72
CA ASP A 565 3.75 7.91 -31.44
C ASP A 565 2.61 6.92 -31.13
N PHE A 566 2.79 5.65 -31.46
CA PHE A 566 1.81 4.60 -31.14
C PHE A 566 2.08 4.02 -29.74
N LEU A 567 0.99 3.86 -28.98
CA LEU A 567 0.98 3.15 -27.71
C LEU A 567 0.90 1.64 -27.98
N TRP A 568 2.03 0.94 -27.87
CA TRP A 568 2.14 -0.50 -28.15
C TRP A 568 1.95 -1.38 -26.91
N GLN A 569 0.98 -2.29 -26.95
CA GLN A 569 0.76 -3.33 -25.92
C GLN A 569 0.16 -4.60 -26.55
N ASN A 570 0.57 -5.79 -26.08
CA ASN A 570 -0.02 -7.08 -26.50
C ASN A 570 -0.16 -7.29 -28.03
N ARG A 571 0.82 -6.86 -28.83
CA ARG A 571 0.83 -6.92 -30.32
C ARG A 571 -0.19 -5.99 -31.01
N GLN A 572 -0.64 -4.98 -30.28
CA GLN A 572 -1.50 -3.92 -30.77
C GLN A 572 -0.78 -2.58 -30.56
N GLY A 573 -0.85 -1.71 -31.57
CA GLY A 573 -0.49 -0.30 -31.45
C GLY A 573 -1.75 0.55 -31.58
N VAL A 574 -1.93 1.54 -30.72
CA VAL A 574 -3.02 2.54 -30.82
C VAL A 574 -2.42 3.93 -30.92
N PHE A 575 -2.95 4.73 -31.82
CA PHE A 575 -2.63 6.13 -32.01
C PHE A 575 -3.92 6.95 -31.95
N THR A 576 -3.87 8.12 -31.31
CA THR A 576 -4.95 9.12 -31.28
C THR A 576 -4.39 10.41 -31.89
N THR A 577 -5.12 11.03 -32.82
CA THR A 577 -4.70 12.31 -33.41
C THR A 577 -4.60 13.42 -32.36
N GLN A 578 -3.61 14.30 -32.51
CA GLN A 578 -3.40 15.47 -31.64
C GLN A 578 -4.38 16.61 -31.93
N GLN A 579 -5.03 16.60 -33.08
CA GLN A 579 -6.10 17.55 -33.43
C GLN A 579 -7.34 16.76 -33.89
N PRO A 580 -8.56 17.25 -33.60
CA PRO A 580 -9.78 16.72 -34.18
C PRO A 580 -9.85 17.06 -35.69
N LEU A 581 -10.57 16.23 -36.44
CA LEU A 581 -10.81 16.43 -37.86
C LEU A 581 -12.30 16.61 -38.12
N SER A 582 -12.66 17.45 -39.11
CA SER A 582 -14.03 17.57 -39.65
C SER A 582 -14.25 16.65 -40.86
N GLN A 583 -13.19 16.23 -41.52
CA GLN A 583 -13.23 15.32 -42.67
C GLN A 583 -12.02 14.39 -42.65
N VAL A 584 -12.20 13.12 -43.04
CA VAL A 584 -11.12 12.16 -43.26
C VAL A 584 -11.14 11.71 -44.72
N GLU A 585 -10.06 12.05 -45.44
CA GLU A 585 -9.92 11.68 -46.85
C GLU A 585 -9.24 10.33 -46.99
N ARG A 586 -8.12 10.13 -46.28
CA ARG A 586 -7.25 8.97 -46.52
C ARG A 586 -6.41 8.61 -45.31
N ILE A 587 -6.18 7.30 -45.11
CA ILE A 587 -5.22 6.78 -44.13
C ILE A 587 -4.28 5.79 -44.81
N ALA A 588 -2.96 5.99 -44.66
CA ALA A 588 -1.94 5.09 -45.21
C ALA A 588 -0.86 4.79 -44.16
N ILE A 589 -0.52 3.52 -43.97
CA ILE A 589 0.57 3.11 -43.07
C ILE A 589 1.64 2.38 -43.85
N LYS A 590 2.82 2.98 -43.95
CA LYS A 590 4.00 2.36 -44.56
C LYS A 590 4.73 1.49 -43.54
N GLY A 591 5.35 0.41 -44.02
CA GLY A 591 6.17 -0.49 -43.19
C GLY A 591 5.43 -1.66 -42.54
N LEU A 592 4.11 -1.76 -42.74
CA LEU A 592 3.32 -2.93 -42.37
C LEU A 592 3.22 -3.91 -43.54
N SER A 593 3.14 -5.20 -43.21
CA SER A 593 2.80 -6.27 -44.16
C SER A 593 1.33 -6.66 -44.05
N ARG A 594 0.83 -7.42 -45.03
CA ARG A 594 -0.59 -7.83 -45.14
C ARG A 594 -1.16 -8.59 -43.92
N VAL A 595 -0.29 -9.15 -43.08
CA VAL A 595 -0.71 -9.88 -41.86
C VAL A 595 -1.22 -8.92 -40.77
N TYR A 596 -0.84 -7.65 -40.83
CA TYR A 596 -1.36 -6.62 -39.94
C TYR A 596 -2.75 -6.17 -40.42
N LYS A 597 -3.61 -5.89 -39.44
CA LYS A 597 -4.93 -5.33 -39.63
C LYS A 597 -4.97 -3.91 -39.08
N VAL A 598 -5.49 -3.00 -39.89
CA VAL A 598 -5.70 -1.60 -39.54
C VAL A 598 -7.17 -1.40 -39.25
N TYR A 599 -7.44 -0.71 -38.15
CA TYR A 599 -8.74 -0.22 -37.77
C TYR A 599 -8.61 1.28 -37.58
N ALA A 600 -9.55 2.05 -38.13
CA ALA A 600 -9.62 3.48 -37.88
C ALA A 600 -11.07 3.86 -37.55
N ARG A 601 -11.23 4.71 -36.56
CA ARG A 601 -12.55 5.22 -36.15
C ARG A 601 -12.40 6.55 -35.45
N THR A 602 -13.49 7.30 -35.35
CA THR A 602 -13.53 8.45 -34.44
C THR A 602 -13.43 7.98 -32.98
N LEU A 603 -12.83 8.81 -32.12
CA LEU A 603 -12.84 8.61 -30.68
C LEU A 603 -14.28 8.69 -30.16
N ASP A 604 -14.71 7.67 -29.42
CA ASP A 604 -16.05 7.59 -28.82
C ASP A 604 -16.04 8.21 -27.42
N SER A 605 -16.27 9.52 -27.29
CA SER A 605 -16.30 10.21 -25.99
C SER A 605 -17.61 9.99 -25.22
N SER A 606 -18.60 9.37 -25.86
CA SER A 606 -19.90 9.01 -25.26
C SER A 606 -19.88 7.73 -24.41
N ARG A 607 -18.76 6.99 -24.39
CA ARG A 607 -18.68 5.69 -23.70
C ARG A 607 -18.95 5.81 -22.20
N LEU A 608 -19.81 4.91 -21.72
CA LEU A 608 -20.13 4.79 -20.31
C LEU A 608 -18.98 4.11 -19.55
N ASP A 609 -18.54 4.76 -18.48
CA ASP A 609 -17.76 4.14 -17.42
C ASP A 609 -18.04 4.80 -16.06
N ILE A 610 -17.37 4.33 -15.00
CA ILE A 610 -17.63 4.77 -13.63
C ILE A 610 -17.24 6.22 -13.36
N ASN A 611 -16.36 6.81 -14.17
CA ASN A 611 -15.89 8.18 -13.98
C ASN A 611 -17.02 9.19 -14.23
N ALA A 612 -17.98 8.85 -15.09
CA ALA A 612 -19.21 9.61 -15.32
C ALA A 612 -20.09 9.77 -14.06
N LEU A 613 -19.86 8.96 -13.01
CA LEU A 613 -20.58 9.07 -11.74
C LEU A 613 -19.86 9.95 -10.71
N LEU A 614 -18.58 10.26 -10.91
CA LEU A 614 -17.82 11.02 -9.93
C LEU A 614 -18.35 12.45 -9.72
N PRO A 615 -18.91 13.16 -10.72
CA PRO A 615 -19.59 14.43 -10.49
C PRO A 615 -20.68 14.38 -9.41
N LEU A 616 -21.35 13.25 -9.20
CA LEU A 616 -22.36 13.11 -8.14
C LEU A 616 -21.77 13.27 -6.73
N TRP A 617 -20.46 13.03 -6.56
CA TRP A 617 -19.75 13.13 -5.28
C TRP A 617 -19.51 14.59 -4.84
N THR A 618 -19.55 15.55 -5.76
CA THR A 618 -19.35 16.97 -5.42
C THR A 618 -20.48 17.50 -4.54
N GLY A 619 -21.69 16.96 -4.67
CA GLY A 619 -22.88 17.47 -3.98
C GLY A 619 -23.34 18.85 -4.49
N ARG A 620 -22.82 19.28 -5.64
CA ARG A 620 -23.03 20.60 -6.24
C ARG A 620 -23.89 20.57 -7.51
N LEU A 621 -24.55 19.45 -7.79
CA LEU A 621 -25.40 19.31 -8.97
C LEU A 621 -26.75 20.00 -8.77
N SER A 622 -27.25 20.64 -9.83
CA SER A 622 -28.49 21.43 -9.82
C SER A 622 -29.78 20.61 -9.92
#